data_AF-A0A832B5Z9-F1
#
_entry.id   AF-A0A832B5Z9-F1
#
_cell.length_a   1.000
_cell.length_b   1.000
_cell.length_c   1.000
_cell.angle_alpha   90.00
_cell.angle_beta   90.00
_cell.angle_gamma   90.00
#
_symmetry.space_group_name_H-M   'P 1'
#
loop_
_entity.id
_entity.type
_entity.pdbx_description
1 polymer ?
#
loop_
_entity_poly.entity_id
_entity_poly.type
_entity_poly.pdbx_seq_one_letter_code
_entity_poly.pdbx_strand_id
1 'polypeptide(L)'
;MQKGNGGEAQQAKHFKTLNELIAESNNPEAKALKQEIDKVSEERRGLIKELKNMERLMGYKMEEHRAITELLSSHQKELEESKRSIGKLKRMKRNLEFAIETEASSLEKEKALIRRIKETNTKLDDALMFIRLERKMNNIKGDIESYNTRIQETAKKVHEYDAKLDELYARMRSVLNIRRSKGQKQGKKEKPQPRQMPTINLEDIAVIKKKVE
;
A
#
# COMPACT_ATOMS: atom_id res chain seq x y z
N MET A 1 38.39 -28.21 52.24
CA MET A 1 38.17 -29.32 51.29
C MET A 1 36.77 -29.20 50.72
N GLN A 2 36.66 -29.36 49.41
CA GLN A 2 35.55 -28.95 48.54
C GLN A 2 34.25 -29.74 48.80
N LYS A 3 33.11 -29.04 48.78
CA LYS A 3 31.80 -29.64 48.53
C LYS A 3 31.59 -29.70 47.02
N GLY A 4 31.35 -30.90 46.49
CA GLY A 4 31.20 -31.17 45.07
C GLY A 4 29.98 -30.49 44.46
N ASN A 5 30.20 -29.79 43.35
CA ASN A 5 29.18 -29.36 42.40
C ASN A 5 28.68 -30.57 41.61
N GLY A 6 27.47 -31.03 41.90
CA GLY A 6 26.70 -31.94 41.04
C GLY A 6 25.77 -31.13 40.15
N GLY A 7 26.30 -30.46 39.13
CA GLY A 7 25.51 -29.81 38.08
C GLY A 7 25.25 -30.80 36.95
N GLU A 8 24.12 -31.51 36.99
CA GLU A 8 23.62 -32.22 35.81
C GLU A 8 23.14 -31.19 34.78
N ALA A 9 24.04 -30.83 33.87
CA ALA A 9 23.70 -30.08 32.68
C ALA A 9 22.76 -30.95 31.82
N GLN A 10 21.47 -30.62 31.83
CA GLN A 10 20.50 -31.15 30.89
C GLN A 10 20.97 -30.79 29.47
N GLN A 11 21.59 -31.76 28.77
CA GLN A 11 21.94 -31.62 27.36
C GLN A 11 20.65 -31.40 26.58
N ALA A 12 20.48 -30.17 26.07
CA ALA A 12 19.40 -29.86 25.15
C ALA A 12 19.51 -30.80 23.95
N LYS A 13 18.54 -31.71 23.78
CA LYS A 13 18.47 -32.60 22.63
C LYS A 13 18.43 -31.73 21.37
N HIS A 14 19.51 -31.69 20.61
CA HIS A 14 19.57 -31.01 19.33
C HIS A 14 18.65 -31.74 18.34
N PHE A 15 17.45 -31.21 18.11
CA PHE A 15 16.53 -31.74 17.11
C PHE A 15 17.04 -31.35 15.73
N LYS A 16 17.44 -32.33 14.92
CA LYS A 16 17.86 -32.09 13.53
C LYS A 16 16.73 -31.44 12.75
N THR A 17 17.05 -30.42 11.95
CA THR A 17 16.07 -29.77 11.09
C THR A 17 15.67 -30.69 9.94
N LEU A 18 14.50 -30.46 9.32
CA LEU A 18 14.04 -31.25 8.18
C LEU A 18 15.07 -31.23 7.02
N ASN A 19 15.75 -30.09 6.84
CA ASN A 19 16.79 -29.95 5.81
C ASN A 19 18.05 -30.76 6.14
N GLU A 20 18.46 -30.82 7.42
CA GLU A 20 19.57 -31.68 7.87
C GLU A 20 19.23 -33.16 7.68
N LEU A 21 18.00 -33.58 8.00
CA LEU A 21 17.53 -34.95 7.80
C LEU A 21 17.45 -35.34 6.32
N ILE A 22 17.13 -34.39 5.42
CA ILE A 22 17.16 -34.58 3.98
C ILE A 22 18.60 -34.69 3.46
N ALA A 23 19.52 -33.88 3.98
CA ALA A 23 20.94 -33.91 3.59
C ALA A 23 21.63 -35.21 4.03
N GLU A 24 21.27 -35.73 5.20
CA GLU A 24 21.74 -37.03 5.71
C GLU A 24 21.05 -38.22 5.03
N SER A 25 19.88 -37.99 4.40
CA SER A 25 19.13 -39.00 3.67
C SER A 25 19.66 -39.20 2.25
N ASN A 26 20.10 -40.42 1.95
CA ASN A 26 20.42 -40.85 0.57
C ASN A 26 19.20 -41.21 -0.28
N ASN A 27 17.97 -40.97 0.20
CA ASN A 27 16.75 -41.31 -0.53
C ASN A 27 16.52 -40.36 -1.74
N PRO A 28 16.47 -40.87 -2.99
CA PRO A 28 16.23 -40.05 -4.18
C PRO A 28 14.84 -39.37 -4.17
N GLU A 29 13.83 -40.00 -3.57
CA GLU A 29 12.48 -39.47 -3.46
C GLU A 29 12.42 -38.24 -2.55
N ALA A 30 13.17 -38.26 -1.43
CA ALA A 30 13.27 -37.11 -0.53
C ALA A 30 13.97 -35.91 -1.18
N LYS A 31 14.97 -36.16 -2.04
CA LYS A 31 15.64 -35.10 -2.80
C LYS A 31 14.70 -34.49 -3.86
N ALA A 32 13.92 -35.31 -4.56
CA ALA A 32 12.93 -34.84 -5.53
C ALA A 32 11.83 -33.98 -4.86
N LEU A 33 11.27 -34.45 -3.73
CA LEU A 33 10.29 -33.68 -2.96
C LEU A 33 10.86 -32.36 -2.44
N LYS A 34 12.15 -32.31 -2.08
CA LYS A 34 12.80 -31.08 -1.62
C LYS A 34 12.87 -30.05 -2.73
N GLN A 35 13.26 -30.46 -3.93
CA GLN A 35 13.28 -29.58 -5.10
C GLN A 35 11.87 -29.06 -5.43
N GLU A 36 10.84 -29.90 -5.30
CA GLU A 36 9.45 -29.48 -5.51
C GLU A 36 9.00 -28.46 -4.45
N ILE A 37 9.29 -28.72 -3.17
CA ILE A 37 9.02 -27.78 -2.07
C ILE A 37 9.69 -26.44 -2.32
N ASP A 38 10.95 -26.44 -2.74
CA ASP A 38 11.70 -25.20 -2.96
C ASP A 38 11.11 -24.38 -4.11
N LYS A 39 10.72 -25.03 -5.23
CA LYS A 39 10.00 -24.39 -6.34
C LYS A 39 8.67 -23.76 -5.90
N VAL A 40 7.81 -24.55 -5.25
CA VAL A 40 6.50 -24.09 -4.76
C VAL A 40 6.66 -22.96 -3.73
N SER A 41 7.71 -23.02 -2.90
CA SER A 41 8.04 -21.98 -1.92
C SER A 41 8.53 -20.69 -2.57
N GLU A 42 9.27 -20.78 -3.67
CA GLU A 42 9.68 -19.61 -4.46
C GLU A 42 8.50 -18.94 -5.15
N GLU A 43 7.63 -19.71 -5.81
CA GLU A 43 6.41 -19.22 -6.45
C GLU A 43 5.50 -18.52 -5.43
N ARG A 44 5.26 -19.16 -4.28
CA ARG A 44 4.53 -18.56 -3.15
C ARG A 44 5.16 -17.24 -2.69
N ARG A 45 6.49 -17.20 -2.55
CA ARG A 45 7.22 -15.98 -2.14
C ARG A 45 7.06 -14.87 -3.17
N GLY A 46 7.02 -15.19 -4.46
CA GLY A 46 6.70 -14.26 -5.54
C GLY A 46 5.31 -13.63 -5.35
N LEU A 47 4.29 -14.45 -5.19
CA LEU A 47 2.91 -13.99 -4.96
C LEU A 47 2.76 -13.12 -3.71
N ILE A 48 3.46 -13.44 -2.61
CA ILE A 48 3.45 -12.61 -1.40
C ILE A 48 4.09 -11.24 -1.64
N LYS A 49 5.17 -11.17 -2.43
CA LYS A 49 5.79 -9.88 -2.79
C LYS A 49 4.84 -9.04 -3.64
N GLU A 50 4.18 -9.66 -4.61
CA GLU A 50 3.18 -9.01 -5.45
C GLU A 50 2.01 -8.49 -4.63
N LEU A 51 1.49 -9.31 -3.71
CA LEU A 51 0.40 -8.94 -2.81
C LEU A 51 0.77 -7.72 -1.96
N LYS A 52 1.95 -7.72 -1.32
CA LYS A 52 2.44 -6.57 -0.55
C LYS A 52 2.60 -5.31 -1.40
N ASN A 53 3.07 -5.47 -2.64
CA ASN A 53 3.21 -4.34 -3.55
C ASN A 53 1.85 -3.75 -3.92
N MET A 54 0.86 -4.60 -4.22
CA MET A 54 -0.51 -4.18 -4.53
C MET A 54 -1.17 -3.50 -3.32
N GLU A 55 -1.03 -4.05 -2.11
CA GLU A 55 -1.54 -3.42 -0.88
C GLU A 55 -0.94 -2.03 -0.67
N ARG A 56 0.37 -1.88 -0.89
CA ARG A 56 1.05 -0.59 -0.80
C ARG A 56 0.52 0.41 -1.85
N LEU A 57 0.39 -0.01 -3.10
CA LEU A 57 -0.15 0.83 -4.18
C LEU A 57 -1.59 1.23 -3.92
N MET A 58 -2.41 0.30 -3.43
CA MET A 58 -3.77 0.56 -3.00
C MET A 58 -3.79 1.57 -1.85
N GLY A 59 -2.90 1.45 -0.87
CA GLY A 59 -2.76 2.43 0.22
C GLY A 59 -2.51 3.84 -0.29
N TYR A 60 -1.59 4.03 -1.24
CA TYR A 60 -1.39 5.33 -1.88
C TYR A 60 -2.64 5.85 -2.58
N LYS A 61 -3.38 4.97 -3.28
CA LYS A 61 -4.63 5.33 -3.96
C LYS A 61 -5.73 5.71 -2.97
N MET A 62 -5.83 5.04 -1.83
CA MET A 62 -6.78 5.38 -0.77
C MET A 62 -6.48 6.76 -0.17
N GLU A 63 -5.22 7.07 0.10
CA GLU A 63 -4.84 8.40 0.60
C GLU A 63 -5.05 9.49 -0.46
N GLU A 64 -4.74 9.21 -1.73
CA GLU A 64 -5.03 10.11 -2.85
C GLU A 64 -6.53 10.39 -2.97
N HIS A 65 -7.36 9.35 -2.90
CA HIS A 65 -8.82 9.47 -2.89
C HIS A 65 -9.31 10.31 -1.72
N ARG A 66 -8.79 10.05 -0.51
CA ARG A 66 -9.16 10.78 0.71
C ARG A 66 -8.83 12.27 0.59
N ALA A 67 -7.61 12.61 0.17
CA ALA A 67 -7.18 13.98 0.02
C ALA A 67 -8.05 14.75 -1.00
N ILE A 68 -8.36 14.13 -2.14
CA ILE A 68 -9.23 14.76 -3.15
C ILE A 68 -10.66 14.91 -2.62
N THR A 69 -11.18 13.90 -1.91
CA THR A 69 -12.52 13.94 -1.31
C THR A 69 -12.63 15.08 -0.31
N GLU A 70 -11.64 15.25 0.57
CA GLU A 70 -11.59 16.31 1.56
C GLU A 70 -11.50 17.70 0.91
N LEU A 71 -10.67 17.84 -0.13
CA LEU A 71 -10.55 19.07 -0.90
C LEU A 71 -11.88 19.45 -1.58
N LEU A 72 -12.53 18.50 -2.25
CA LEU A 72 -13.82 18.72 -2.92
C LEU A 72 -14.94 19.02 -1.93
N SER A 73 -14.97 18.33 -0.78
CA SER A 73 -15.97 18.56 0.27
C SER A 73 -15.83 19.95 0.88
N SER A 74 -14.59 20.41 1.07
CA SER A 74 -14.30 21.76 1.58
C SER A 74 -14.73 22.85 0.60
N HIS A 75 -14.70 22.56 -0.70
CA HIS A 75 -15.03 23.47 -1.80
C HIS A 75 -16.34 23.09 -2.52
N GLN A 76 -17.28 22.48 -1.79
CA GLN A 76 -18.50 21.94 -2.39
C GLN A 76 -19.36 23.02 -3.07
N LYS A 77 -19.37 24.24 -2.50
CA LYS A 77 -20.09 25.37 -3.08
C LYS A 77 -19.46 25.81 -4.41
N GLU A 78 -18.14 25.98 -4.47
CA GLU A 78 -17.46 26.36 -5.71
C GLU A 78 -17.61 25.27 -6.78
N LEU A 79 -17.60 23.98 -6.39
CA LEU A 79 -17.86 22.87 -7.32
C LEU A 79 -19.24 22.99 -7.97
N GLU A 80 -20.29 23.22 -7.19
CA GLU A 80 -21.66 23.33 -7.71
C GLU A 80 -21.85 24.59 -8.57
N GLU A 81 -21.25 25.71 -8.18
CA GLU A 81 -21.22 26.94 -8.98
C GLU A 81 -20.45 26.74 -10.30
N SER A 82 -19.34 26.01 -10.25
CA SER A 82 -18.53 25.65 -11.43
C SER A 82 -19.34 24.80 -12.42
N LYS A 83 -20.07 23.79 -11.93
CA LYS A 83 -20.96 22.96 -12.76
C LYS A 83 -22.03 23.79 -13.47
N ARG A 84 -22.64 24.76 -12.77
CA ARG A 84 -23.66 25.65 -13.34
C ARG A 84 -23.09 26.67 -14.33
N SER A 85 -21.91 27.21 -14.05
CA SER A 85 -21.33 28.34 -14.79
C SER A 85 -20.60 27.92 -16.06
N ILE A 86 -20.08 26.69 -16.17
CA ILE A 86 -19.29 26.23 -17.33
C ILE A 86 -20.01 26.42 -18.66
N GLY A 87 -21.30 26.06 -18.74
CA GLY A 87 -22.07 26.22 -19.97
C GLY A 87 -22.17 27.68 -20.40
N LYS A 88 -22.39 28.57 -19.44
CA LYS A 88 -22.45 30.03 -19.64
C LYS A 88 -21.09 30.58 -20.06
N LEU A 89 -20.01 30.21 -19.38
CA LEU A 89 -18.65 30.66 -19.67
C LEU A 89 -18.19 30.22 -21.07
N LYS A 90 -18.50 28.98 -21.48
CA LYS A 90 -18.22 28.50 -22.85
C LYS A 90 -18.97 29.29 -23.91
N ARG A 91 -20.24 29.63 -23.67
CA ARG A 91 -21.03 30.48 -24.59
C ARG A 91 -20.45 31.90 -24.64
N MET A 92 -20.14 32.48 -23.48
CA MET A 92 -19.56 33.82 -23.38
C MET A 92 -18.23 33.93 -24.11
N LYS A 93 -17.34 32.93 -23.96
CA LYS A 93 -16.10 32.84 -24.71
C LYS A 93 -16.34 32.84 -26.22
N ARG A 94 -17.19 31.95 -26.73
CA ARG A 94 -17.50 31.87 -28.17
C ARG A 94 -18.09 33.17 -28.71
N ASN A 95 -18.95 33.84 -27.95
CA ASN A 95 -19.52 35.12 -28.35
C ASN A 95 -18.45 36.22 -28.41
N LEU A 96 -17.51 36.23 -27.47
CA LEU A 96 -16.40 37.19 -27.48
C LEU A 96 -15.42 36.92 -28.63
N GLU A 97 -15.14 35.65 -28.93
CA GLU A 97 -14.33 35.24 -30.09
C GLU A 97 -14.99 35.69 -31.40
N PHE A 98 -16.30 35.43 -31.54
CA PHE A 98 -17.07 35.89 -32.69
C PHE A 98 -17.08 37.41 -32.82
N ALA A 99 -17.25 38.15 -31.71
CA ALA A 99 -17.20 39.61 -31.72
C ALA A 99 -15.82 40.16 -32.11
N ILE A 100 -14.73 39.45 -31.80
CA ILE A 100 -13.40 39.81 -32.31
C ILE A 100 -13.36 39.63 -33.83
N GLU A 101 -13.86 38.51 -34.35
CA GLU A 101 -13.84 38.21 -35.78
C GLU A 101 -14.72 39.14 -36.62
N THR A 102 -15.80 39.67 -36.05
CA THR A 102 -16.86 40.36 -36.81
C THR A 102 -17.09 41.82 -36.43
N GLU A 103 -16.88 42.20 -35.17
CA GLU A 103 -17.29 43.51 -34.63
C GLU A 103 -16.10 44.39 -34.19
N ALA A 104 -14.89 43.83 -34.11
CA ALA A 104 -13.70 44.56 -33.71
C ALA A 104 -13.21 45.50 -34.83
N SER A 105 -13.89 46.65 -34.96
CA SER A 105 -13.59 47.68 -35.96
C SER A 105 -12.38 48.56 -35.61
N SER A 106 -11.79 48.41 -34.42
CA SER A 106 -10.62 49.17 -33.98
C SER A 106 -9.74 48.38 -33.01
N LEU A 107 -8.44 48.71 -32.99
CA LEU A 107 -7.45 48.04 -32.14
C LEU A 107 -7.79 48.13 -30.64
N GLU A 108 -8.40 49.24 -30.19
CA GLU A 108 -8.80 49.40 -28.80
C GLU A 108 -9.95 48.46 -28.42
N LYS A 109 -10.96 48.33 -29.29
CA LYS A 109 -12.07 47.39 -29.09
C LYS A 109 -11.58 45.95 -29.07
N GLU A 110 -10.69 45.60 -29.99
CA GLU A 110 -10.07 44.29 -30.06
C GLU A 110 -9.31 43.95 -28.77
N LYS A 111 -8.43 44.86 -28.29
CA LYS A 111 -7.71 44.69 -27.02
C LYS A 111 -8.65 44.52 -25.83
N ALA A 112 -9.76 45.25 -25.78
CA ALA A 112 -10.76 45.12 -24.72
C ALA A 112 -11.46 43.75 -24.76
N LEU A 113 -11.83 43.26 -25.94
CA LEU A 113 -12.40 41.92 -26.11
C LEU A 113 -11.39 40.82 -25.72
N ILE A 114 -10.12 40.95 -26.11
CA ILE A 114 -9.05 40.01 -25.73
C ILE A 114 -8.89 39.95 -24.20
N ARG A 115 -8.94 41.10 -23.49
CA ARG A 115 -8.90 41.12 -22.02
C ARG A 115 -10.06 40.34 -21.41
N ARG A 116 -11.29 40.55 -21.90
CA ARG A 116 -12.48 39.82 -21.45
C ARG A 116 -12.40 38.32 -21.75
N ILE A 117 -11.83 37.92 -22.89
CA ILE A 117 -11.58 36.51 -23.21
C ILE A 117 -10.62 35.91 -22.20
N LYS A 118 -9.52 36.60 -21.86
CA LYS A 118 -8.57 36.13 -20.86
C LYS A 118 -9.24 35.93 -19.50
N GLU A 119 -10.01 36.90 -19.02
CA GLU A 119 -10.78 36.78 -17.78
C GLU A 119 -11.79 35.62 -17.82
N THR A 120 -12.46 35.43 -18.96
CA THR A 120 -13.41 34.32 -19.16
C THR A 120 -12.70 32.97 -19.15
N ASN A 121 -11.51 32.88 -19.77
CA ASN A 121 -10.70 31.67 -19.77
C ASN A 121 -10.24 31.32 -18.35
N THR A 122 -9.74 32.29 -17.57
CA THR A 122 -9.35 32.03 -16.17
C THR A 122 -10.51 31.45 -15.37
N LYS A 123 -11.70 32.07 -15.44
CA LYS A 123 -12.91 31.55 -14.77
C LYS A 123 -13.30 30.16 -15.27
N LEU A 124 -13.12 29.88 -16.56
CA LEU A 124 -13.40 28.57 -17.14
C LEU A 124 -12.40 27.52 -16.64
N ASP A 125 -11.12 27.86 -16.55
CA ASP A 125 -10.07 26.96 -16.08
C ASP A 125 -10.26 26.61 -14.60
N ASP A 126 -10.58 27.61 -13.76
CA ASP A 126 -10.93 27.40 -12.35
C ASP A 126 -12.14 26.47 -12.22
N ALA A 127 -13.20 26.71 -13.00
CA ALA A 127 -14.40 25.87 -12.97
C ALA A 127 -14.13 24.44 -13.46
N LEU A 128 -13.25 24.28 -14.45
CA LEU A 128 -12.84 22.97 -14.96
C LEU A 128 -11.95 22.21 -13.98
N MET A 129 -11.16 22.90 -13.14
CA MET A 129 -10.31 22.27 -12.14
C MET A 129 -11.12 21.35 -11.21
N PHE A 130 -12.21 21.86 -10.64
CA PHE A 130 -13.06 21.09 -9.73
C PHE A 130 -13.70 19.87 -10.40
N ILE A 131 -14.18 20.01 -11.64
CA ILE A 131 -14.72 18.88 -12.41
C ILE A 131 -13.64 17.84 -12.73
N ARG A 132 -12.43 18.27 -13.05
CA ARG A 132 -11.30 17.35 -13.28
C ARG A 132 -10.95 16.59 -12.00
N LEU A 133 -10.98 17.25 -10.85
CA LEU A 133 -10.77 16.63 -9.54
C LEU A 133 -11.86 15.59 -9.22
N GLU A 134 -13.13 15.92 -9.43
CA GLU A 134 -14.25 14.99 -9.24
C GLU A 134 -14.12 13.75 -10.14
N ARG A 135 -13.76 13.93 -11.41
CA ARG A 135 -13.47 12.81 -12.33
C ARG A 135 -12.27 11.98 -11.86
N LYS A 136 -11.19 12.64 -11.40
CA LYS A 136 -10.00 11.97 -10.88
C LYS A 136 -10.35 11.11 -9.66
N MET A 137 -11.14 11.63 -8.73
CA MET A 137 -11.64 10.89 -7.56
C MET A 137 -12.39 9.62 -7.97
N ASN A 138 -13.31 9.72 -8.93
CA ASN A 138 -14.07 8.56 -9.42
C ASN A 138 -13.18 7.51 -10.10
N ASN A 139 -12.17 7.94 -10.87
CA ASN A 139 -11.21 7.00 -11.48
C ASN A 139 -10.39 6.27 -10.42
N ILE A 140 -9.91 6.98 -9.40
CA ILE A 140 -9.16 6.38 -8.28
C ILE A 140 -10.02 5.36 -7.53
N LYS A 141 -11.32 5.64 -7.36
CA LYS A 141 -12.24 4.67 -6.76
C LYS A 141 -12.28 3.36 -7.56
N GLY A 142 -12.35 3.44 -8.89
CA GLY A 142 -12.24 2.27 -9.77
C GLY A 142 -10.90 1.54 -9.65
N ASP A 143 -9.79 2.29 -9.53
CA ASP A 143 -8.46 1.69 -9.29
C ASP A 143 -8.43 0.91 -7.97
N ILE A 144 -9.00 1.47 -6.88
CA ILE A 144 -9.06 0.82 -5.57
C ILE A 144 -9.88 -0.48 -5.63
N GLU A 145 -11.03 -0.47 -6.31
CA GLU A 145 -11.86 -1.67 -6.50
C GLU A 145 -11.13 -2.75 -7.29
N SER A 146 -10.38 -2.35 -8.33
CA SER A 146 -9.53 -3.25 -9.12
C SER A 146 -8.40 -3.86 -8.28
N TYR A 147 -7.70 -3.06 -7.47
CA TYR A 147 -6.67 -3.56 -6.56
C TYR A 147 -7.24 -4.54 -5.53
N ASN A 148 -8.39 -4.23 -4.92
CA ASN A 148 -9.05 -5.12 -3.97
C ASN A 148 -9.34 -6.49 -4.58
N THR A 149 -9.89 -6.52 -5.80
CA THR A 149 -10.19 -7.77 -6.51
C THR A 149 -8.93 -8.59 -6.75
N ARG A 150 -7.87 -7.95 -7.27
CA ARG A 150 -6.58 -8.62 -7.53
C ARG A 150 -5.89 -9.12 -6.26
N ILE A 151 -5.97 -8.36 -5.16
CA ILE A 151 -5.44 -8.76 -3.85
C ILE A 151 -6.18 -10.02 -3.37
N GLN A 152 -7.51 -10.05 -3.44
CA GLN A 152 -8.30 -11.21 -3.04
C GLN A 152 -7.97 -12.46 -3.87
N GLU A 153 -7.86 -12.33 -5.18
CA GLU A 153 -7.49 -13.44 -6.07
C GLU A 153 -6.08 -13.95 -5.77
N THR A 154 -5.12 -13.04 -5.56
CA THR A 154 -3.73 -13.40 -5.26
C THR A 154 -3.61 -14.03 -3.87
N ALA A 155 -4.37 -13.55 -2.89
CA ALA A 155 -4.43 -14.14 -1.56
C ALA A 155 -4.99 -15.57 -1.60
N LYS A 156 -6.03 -15.83 -2.40
CA LYS A 156 -6.54 -17.19 -2.64
C LYS A 156 -5.46 -18.10 -3.21
N LYS A 157 -4.72 -17.65 -4.22
CA LYS A 157 -3.58 -18.40 -4.77
C LYS A 157 -2.54 -18.70 -3.69
N VAL A 158 -2.14 -17.71 -2.88
CA VAL A 158 -1.20 -17.94 -1.76
C VAL A 158 -1.70 -19.03 -0.81
N HIS A 159 -3.00 -19.06 -0.50
CA HIS A 159 -3.60 -20.14 0.31
C HIS A 159 -3.56 -21.52 -0.37
N GLU A 160 -3.78 -21.59 -1.68
CA GLU A 160 -3.62 -22.84 -2.44
C GLU A 160 -2.16 -23.35 -2.39
N TYR A 161 -1.19 -22.44 -2.53
CA TYR A 161 0.23 -22.76 -2.39
C TYR A 161 0.60 -23.19 -0.95
N ASP A 162 -0.01 -22.59 0.08
CA ASP A 162 0.15 -23.02 1.46
C ASP A 162 -0.33 -24.46 1.68
N ALA A 163 -1.52 -24.80 1.17
CA ALA A 163 -2.05 -26.16 1.24
C ALA A 163 -1.13 -27.17 0.50
N LYS A 164 -0.66 -26.81 -0.70
CA LYS A 164 0.27 -27.64 -1.46
C LYS A 164 1.59 -27.88 -0.72
N LEU A 165 2.15 -26.84 -0.08
CA LEU A 165 3.35 -26.99 0.74
C LEU A 165 3.11 -27.91 1.95
N ASP A 166 1.98 -27.77 2.63
CA ASP A 166 1.63 -28.64 3.76
C ASP A 166 1.55 -30.12 3.35
N GLU A 167 0.96 -30.41 2.19
CA GLU A 167 0.94 -31.76 1.62
C GLU A 167 2.35 -32.28 1.30
N LEU A 168 3.18 -31.47 0.63
CA LEU A 168 4.56 -31.85 0.30
C LEU A 168 5.41 -32.09 1.56
N TYR A 169 5.26 -31.26 2.59
CA TYR A 169 5.92 -31.46 3.88
C TYR A 169 5.39 -32.67 4.66
N ALA A 170 4.12 -33.06 4.46
CA ALA A 170 3.57 -34.30 5.05
C ALA A 170 4.13 -35.54 4.33
N ARG A 171 4.21 -35.51 3.00
CA ARG A 171 4.85 -36.57 2.20
C ARG A 171 6.33 -36.70 2.56
N MET A 172 7.06 -35.59 2.63
CA MET A 172 8.47 -35.57 3.04
C MET A 172 8.70 -36.23 4.41
N ARG A 173 7.85 -35.92 5.40
CA ARG A 173 7.93 -36.53 6.73
C ARG A 173 7.67 -38.04 6.70
N SER A 174 6.77 -38.49 5.83
CA SER A 174 6.45 -39.91 5.65
C SER A 174 7.63 -40.66 5.03
N VAL A 175 8.23 -40.10 3.97
CA VAL A 175 9.41 -40.66 3.28
C VAL A 175 10.62 -40.77 4.21
N LEU A 176 10.81 -39.80 5.10
CA LEU A 176 11.88 -39.79 6.09
C LEU A 176 11.53 -40.54 7.39
N ASN A 177 10.35 -41.16 7.47
CA ASN A 177 9.82 -41.86 8.64
C ASN A 177 9.85 -41.04 9.94
N ILE A 178 9.67 -39.71 9.81
CA ILE A 178 9.66 -38.78 10.94
C ILE A 178 8.27 -38.80 11.57
N ARG A 179 8.12 -39.50 12.71
CA ARG A 179 6.87 -39.43 13.49
C ARG A 179 6.62 -38.01 13.97
N ARG A 180 5.43 -37.47 13.72
CA ARG A 180 4.96 -36.23 14.37
C ARG A 180 5.00 -36.44 15.88
N SER A 181 5.96 -35.82 16.57
CA SER A 181 5.93 -35.72 18.02
C SER A 181 4.65 -34.98 18.41
N LYS A 182 3.78 -35.60 19.20
CA LYS A 182 2.50 -35.04 19.68
C LYS A 182 2.65 -33.80 20.59
N GLY A 183 3.84 -33.20 20.68
CA GLY A 183 4.16 -32.06 21.55
C GLY A 183 4.33 -30.70 20.85
N GLN A 184 4.40 -30.62 19.52
CA GLN A 184 4.47 -29.32 18.83
C GLN A 184 3.06 -28.72 18.65
N LYS A 185 2.41 -28.38 19.76
CA LYS A 185 1.42 -27.30 19.71
C LYS A 185 2.19 -26.06 19.24
N GLN A 186 1.71 -25.43 18.17
CA GLN A 186 2.16 -24.12 17.73
C GLN A 186 2.33 -23.24 18.97
N GLY A 187 3.58 -22.94 19.35
CA GLY A 187 3.83 -21.91 20.34
C GLY A 187 3.21 -20.65 19.75
N LYS A 188 2.09 -20.19 20.33
CA LYS A 188 1.59 -18.84 20.10
C LYS A 188 2.80 -17.95 20.31
N LYS A 189 3.31 -17.32 19.25
CA LYS A 189 4.27 -16.23 19.39
C LYS A 189 3.55 -15.19 20.24
N GLU A 190 3.89 -15.10 21.51
CA GLU A 190 3.49 -13.98 22.34
C GLU A 190 3.93 -12.72 21.59
N LYS A 191 2.97 -11.84 21.27
CA LYS A 191 3.29 -10.53 20.71
C LYS A 191 4.28 -9.87 21.68
N PRO A 192 5.45 -9.40 21.23
CA PRO A 192 6.30 -8.61 22.11
C PRO A 192 5.48 -7.44 22.64
N GLN A 193 5.41 -7.31 23.96
CA GLN A 193 4.74 -6.17 24.59
C GLN A 193 5.37 -4.87 24.07
N PRO A 194 4.58 -3.82 23.77
CA PRO A 194 5.13 -2.55 23.36
C PRO A 194 6.01 -2.02 24.49
N ARG A 195 7.29 -1.75 24.19
CA ARG A 195 8.17 -1.03 25.11
C ARG A 195 7.51 0.33 25.41
N GLN A 196 7.21 0.58 26.67
CA GLN A 196 6.79 1.91 27.10
C GLN A 196 7.95 2.86 26.82
N MET A 197 7.71 3.87 25.97
CA MET A 197 8.65 4.96 25.76
C MET A 197 8.73 5.76 27.06
N PRO A 198 9.93 6.11 27.55
CA PRO A 198 10.04 7.05 28.66
C PRO A 198 9.38 8.37 28.26
N THR A 199 8.47 8.85 29.09
CA THR A 199 7.87 10.18 28.98
C THR A 199 8.97 11.21 29.15
N ILE A 200 9.31 11.94 28.08
CA ILE A 200 10.16 13.12 28.17
C ILE A 200 9.34 14.18 28.92
N ASN A 201 9.73 14.49 30.15
CA ASN A 201 9.12 15.57 30.92
C ASN A 201 9.60 16.91 30.36
N LEU A 202 8.69 17.87 30.22
CA LEU A 202 8.94 19.20 29.65
C LEU A 202 10.01 20.02 30.42
N GLU A 203 10.40 19.56 31.61
CA GLU A 203 11.44 20.17 32.44
C GLU A 203 12.86 19.95 31.89
N ASP A 204 13.07 18.92 31.05
CA ASP A 204 14.39 18.59 30.47
C ASP A 204 14.74 19.42 29.21
N ILE A 205 13.84 20.31 28.75
CA ILE A 205 14.02 21.13 27.51
C ILE A 205 14.36 22.60 27.81
N ALA A 206 14.58 22.97 29.08
CA ALA A 206 14.99 24.33 29.41
C ALA A 206 16.52 24.47 29.52
N VAL A 207 17.01 25.69 29.24
CA VAL A 207 18.40 26.20 29.38
C VAL A 207 19.21 25.99 28.07
N ILE A 208 19.53 27.00 27.25
CA ILE A 208 20.15 28.30 27.55
C ILE A 208 19.72 29.35 26.50
N LYS A 209 19.04 30.42 26.93
CA LYS A 209 19.20 31.75 26.31
C LYS A 209 20.08 32.57 27.26
N LYS A 210 21.33 32.84 26.87
CA LYS A 210 22.10 33.93 27.47
C LYS A 210 22.06 35.12 26.50
N LYS A 211 21.66 36.24 27.09
CA LYS A 211 21.56 37.57 26.49
C LYS A 211 22.95 38.03 26.03
N VAL A 212 22.96 38.72 24.90
CA VAL A 212 24.06 39.57 24.45
C VAL A 212 23.93 40.88 25.25
N GLU A 213 24.98 41.24 25.98
CA GLU A 213 25.27 42.62 26.38
C GLU A 213 26.42 43.13 25.49
#